data_AF-A0A1B6MTY6-F1
#
_entry.id   AF-A0A1B6MTY6-F1
#
_cell.length_a   1.000
_cell.length_b   1.000
_cell.length_c   1.000
_cell.angle_alpha   90.00
_cell.angle_beta   90.00
_cell.angle_gamma   90.00
#
_symmetry.space_group_name_H-M   'P 1'
#
loop_
_entity.id
_entity.type
_entity.pdbx_description
1 polymer ?
#
loop_
_entity_poly.entity_id
_entity_poly.type
_entity_poly.pdbx_seq_one_letter_code
_entity_poly.pdbx_strand_id
1 'polypeptide(L)'
;MLQLPSSTPFRPRFIEDSTIVDPVSPNTRNIIIGEIGQKFLPRLKDDKFGLYYDKKRKSFMIGNLPTTFENDDIIINKKSYEGTQGLWRLLSYKDDPNENLYTEEDLKNYTEILW
;
A
#
# COMPACT_ATOMS: atom_id res chain seq x y z
N MET A 1 -22.29 39.56 45.26
CA MET A 1 -20.87 39.13 45.24
C MET A 1 -20.82 37.67 44.87
N LEU A 2 -20.11 37.31 43.80
CA LEU A 2 -19.56 35.98 43.55
C LEU A 2 -18.51 36.15 42.44
N GLN A 3 -17.23 36.10 42.85
CA GLN A 3 -16.07 36.12 41.95
C GLN A 3 -16.03 34.83 41.14
N LEU A 4 -15.90 34.93 39.82
CA LEU A 4 -15.52 33.80 38.98
C LEU A 4 -14.02 33.52 39.18
N PRO A 5 -13.60 32.25 39.40
CA PRO A 5 -12.22 31.92 39.69
C PRO A 5 -11.29 32.06 38.46
N SER A 6 -10.08 32.51 38.77
CA SER A 6 -8.89 32.74 37.96
C SER A 6 -8.63 31.75 36.82
N SER A 7 -8.27 32.29 35.65
CA SER A 7 -7.79 31.56 34.46
C SER A 7 -6.72 30.52 34.83
N THR A 8 -6.99 29.26 34.52
CA THR A 8 -5.93 28.27 34.35
C THR A 8 -5.20 28.60 33.04
N PRO A 9 -3.86 28.72 33.02
CA PRO A 9 -3.14 28.99 31.79
C PRO A 9 -3.37 27.83 30.82
N PHE A 10 -3.67 28.17 29.56
CA PHE A 10 -3.76 27.21 28.47
C PHE A 10 -2.40 26.52 28.36
N ARG A 11 -2.29 25.29 28.87
CA ARG A 11 -1.15 24.42 28.58
C ARG A 11 -1.38 23.91 27.17
N PRO A 12 -0.60 24.33 26.15
CA PRO A 12 -0.72 23.69 24.85
C PRO A 12 -0.50 22.20 25.07
N ARG A 13 -1.52 21.40 24.78
CA ARG A 13 -1.32 19.96 24.62
C ARG A 13 -0.33 19.86 23.48
N PHE A 14 0.87 19.37 23.78
CA PHE A 14 1.73 18.82 22.75
C PHE A 14 0.84 17.84 21.99
N ILE A 15 0.52 18.19 20.74
CA ILE A 15 -0.06 17.25 19.81
C ILE A 15 1.00 16.15 19.75
N GLU A 16 0.68 14.98 20.30
CA GLU A 16 1.52 13.81 20.09
C GLU A 16 1.53 13.58 18.58
N ASP A 17 2.60 14.04 17.95
CA ASP A 17 2.85 13.88 16.54
C ASP A 17 2.64 12.41 16.16
N SER A 18 1.82 12.20 15.13
CA SER A 18 1.91 11.05 14.21
C SER A 18 1.16 9.74 14.52
N THR A 19 0.19 9.71 15.44
CA THR A 19 -0.64 8.47 15.62
C THR A 19 -1.76 8.30 14.60
N ILE A 20 -1.96 9.23 13.67
CA ILE A 20 -2.87 9.06 12.52
C ILE A 20 -2.04 9.29 11.25
N VAL A 21 -1.68 8.22 10.53
CA VAL A 21 -1.58 8.41 9.07
C VAL A 21 -3.03 8.49 8.63
N ASP A 22 -3.46 9.69 8.26
CA ASP A 22 -4.77 9.83 7.65
C ASP A 22 -4.87 8.78 6.54
N PRO A 23 -5.98 8.05 6.41
CA PRO A 23 -6.18 7.22 5.23
C PRO A 23 -6.02 8.19 4.07
N VAL A 24 -4.90 8.08 3.34
CA VAL A 24 -4.66 8.75 2.06
C VAL A 24 -6.02 8.80 1.38
N SER A 25 -6.56 10.01 1.22
CA SER A 25 -7.96 10.23 0.81
C SER A 25 -8.30 9.24 -0.31
N PRO A 26 -9.50 8.64 -0.36
CA PRO A 26 -9.85 7.71 -1.43
C PRO A 26 -9.43 8.22 -2.82
N ASN A 27 -9.57 9.54 -3.05
CA ASN A 27 -9.06 10.20 -4.26
C ASN A 27 -7.54 10.14 -4.40
N THR A 28 -6.77 10.37 -3.35
CA THR A 28 -5.30 10.30 -3.38
C THR A 28 -4.81 8.87 -3.58
N ARG A 29 -5.51 7.86 -3.04
CA ARG A 29 -5.22 6.45 -3.38
C ARG A 29 -5.47 6.19 -4.85
N ASN A 30 -6.54 6.76 -5.41
CA ASN A 30 -6.86 6.60 -6.84
C ASN A 30 -5.91 7.36 -7.77
N ILE A 31 -5.28 8.43 -7.29
CA ILE A 31 -4.29 9.20 -8.06
C ILE A 31 -2.94 8.49 -8.06
N ILE A 32 -2.55 7.89 -6.93
CA ILE A 32 -1.26 7.21 -6.80
C ILE A 32 -1.30 5.80 -7.39
N ILE A 33 -2.43 5.11 -7.21
CA ILE A 33 -2.65 3.75 -7.69
C ILE A 33 -3.68 3.82 -8.82
N GLY A 34 -3.28 3.40 -10.01
CA GLY A 34 -4.13 3.40 -11.19
C GLY A 34 -5.32 2.43 -11.05
N GLU A 35 -6.19 2.46 -12.05
CA GLU A 35 -7.44 1.69 -12.02
C GLU A 35 -7.22 0.18 -12.03
N ILE A 36 -6.11 -0.30 -12.62
CA ILE A 36 -5.77 -1.72 -12.60
C ILE A 36 -5.36 -2.07 -11.17
N GLY A 37 -4.36 -1.40 -10.61
CA GLY A 37 -3.85 -1.69 -9.28
C GLY A 37 -4.93 -1.69 -8.20
N GLN A 38 -5.86 -0.74 -8.26
CA GLN A 38 -7.00 -0.67 -7.33
C GLN A 38 -7.87 -1.92 -7.33
N LYS A 39 -8.08 -2.57 -8.48
CA LYS A 39 -8.89 -3.80 -8.60
C LYS A 39 -8.25 -4.99 -7.89
N PHE A 40 -6.92 -4.99 -7.82
CA PHE A 40 -6.12 -6.11 -7.30
C PHE A 40 -5.52 -5.81 -5.93
N LEU A 41 -5.80 -4.64 -5.35
CA LEU A 41 -5.28 -4.30 -4.04
C LEU A 41 -5.65 -5.38 -3.01
N PRO A 42 -4.65 -6.01 -2.37
CA PRO A 42 -4.85 -7.19 -1.57
C PRO A 42 -5.67 -6.83 -0.34
N ARG A 43 -6.82 -7.52 -0.21
CA ARG A 43 -7.62 -7.52 1.03
C ARG A 43 -7.11 -8.57 2.03
N LEU A 44 -6.13 -9.37 1.61
CA LEU A 44 -5.64 -10.55 2.30
C LEU A 44 -4.24 -10.31 2.90
N LYS A 45 -3.84 -11.23 3.77
CA LYS A 45 -2.61 -11.17 4.57
C LYS A 45 -1.73 -12.37 4.19
N ASP A 46 -1.26 -12.39 2.94
CA ASP A 46 -0.17 -13.28 2.52
C ASP A 46 1.10 -12.44 2.49
N ASP A 47 2.02 -12.71 3.43
CA ASP A 47 3.25 -11.93 3.60
C ASP A 47 4.47 -12.56 2.93
N LYS A 48 4.31 -13.68 2.21
CA LYS A 48 5.42 -14.42 1.61
C LYS A 48 5.49 -14.28 0.09
N PHE A 49 4.36 -14.43 -0.60
CA PHE A 49 4.35 -14.55 -2.07
C PHE A 49 3.47 -13.51 -2.76
N GLY A 50 2.79 -12.66 -1.99
CA GLY A 50 1.91 -11.64 -2.50
C GLY A 50 2.23 -10.25 -1.96
N LEU A 51 1.65 -9.26 -2.63
CA LEU A 51 1.52 -7.92 -2.13
C LEU A 51 0.61 -7.96 -0.88
N TYR A 52 1.00 -7.24 0.17
CA TYR A 52 0.17 -7.06 1.36
C TYR A 52 0.43 -5.69 2.00
N TYR A 53 -0.49 -5.26 2.87
CA TYR A 53 -0.31 -4.05 3.66
C TYR A 53 0.16 -4.39 5.08
N ASP A 54 1.39 -4.01 5.43
CA ASP A 54 1.91 -4.12 6.79
C ASP A 54 1.38 -2.96 7.64
N LYS A 55 0.46 -3.27 8.56
CA LYS A 55 -0.13 -2.28 9.47
C LYS A 55 0.87 -1.66 10.45
N LYS A 56 1.92 -2.38 10.84
CA LYS A 56 2.95 -1.86 11.75
C LYS A 56 3.86 -0.87 11.04
N ARG A 57 4.27 -1.19 9.82
CA ARG A 57 5.12 -0.32 8.98
C ARG A 57 4.33 0.77 8.26
N LYS A 58 2.99 0.63 8.20
CA LYS A 58 2.07 1.51 7.45
C LYS A 58 2.44 1.58 5.95
N SER A 59 2.89 0.48 5.37
CA SER A 59 3.38 0.41 3.98
C SER A 59 2.92 -0.86 3.28
N PHE A 60 2.85 -0.80 1.94
CA PHE A 60 2.70 -2.00 1.12
C PHE A 60 4.04 -2.72 1.02
N MET A 61 3.97 -4.05 0.98
CA MET A 61 5.11 -4.93 1.08
C MET A 61 4.92 -6.14 0.15
N ILE A 62 6.01 -6.63 -0.43
CA ILE A 62 6.12 -7.97 -1.00
C ILE A 62 7.28 -8.65 -0.27
N GLY A 63 7.01 -9.78 0.39
CA GLY A 63 7.97 -10.35 1.34
C GLY A 63 8.37 -9.33 2.42
N ASN A 64 9.65 -8.97 2.48
CA ASN A 64 10.20 -7.94 3.37
C ASN A 64 10.55 -6.62 2.66
N LEU A 65 10.23 -6.49 1.37
CA LEU A 65 10.57 -5.34 0.56
C LEU A 65 9.43 -4.31 0.58
N PRO A 66 9.70 -3.03 0.87
CA PRO A 66 8.71 -1.98 0.75
C PRO A 66 8.37 -1.76 -0.72
N THR A 67 7.07 -1.66 -0.99
CA THR A 67 6.51 -1.48 -2.33
C THR A 67 5.72 -0.18 -2.38
N THR A 68 5.96 0.60 -3.43
CA THR A 68 5.20 1.81 -3.75
C THR A 68 4.64 1.71 -5.16
N PHE A 69 3.80 2.67 -5.54
CA PHE A 69 3.12 2.68 -6.82
C PHE A 69 3.17 4.06 -7.46
N GLU A 70 3.24 4.09 -8.78
CA GLU A 70 3.04 5.28 -9.61
C GLU A 70 2.05 4.91 -10.72
N ASN A 71 0.81 5.37 -10.61
CA ASN A 71 -0.30 4.86 -11.39
C ASN A 71 -0.42 3.34 -11.19
N ASP A 72 -0.45 2.56 -12.27
CA ASP A 72 -0.52 1.10 -12.17
C ASP A 72 0.85 0.46 -11.91
N ASP A 73 1.96 1.18 -12.12
CA ASP A 73 3.30 0.62 -12.03
C ASP A 73 3.69 0.30 -10.58
N ILE A 74 4.46 -0.77 -10.44
CA ILE A 74 4.89 -1.32 -9.17
C ILE A 74 6.35 -1.00 -8.97
N ILE A 75 6.67 -0.30 -7.88
CA ILE A 75 8.03 0.17 -7.60
C ILE A 75 8.57 -0.56 -6.37
N ILE A 76 9.65 -1.30 -6.57
CA ILE A 76 10.33 -2.10 -5.54
C ILE A 76 11.83 -1.86 -5.66
N ASN A 77 12.49 -1.50 -4.56
CA ASN A 77 13.94 -1.25 -4.54
C ASN A 77 14.43 -0.29 -5.65
N LYS A 78 13.65 0.75 -5.98
CA LYS A 78 13.93 1.73 -7.05
C LYS A 78 13.85 1.18 -8.48
N LYS A 79 13.42 -0.08 -8.66
CA LYS A 79 13.07 -0.63 -9.97
C LYS A 79 11.57 -0.49 -10.17
N SER A 80 11.18 0.00 -11.34
CA SER A 80 9.79 0.06 -11.77
C SER A 80 9.44 -1.15 -12.62
N TYR A 81 8.26 -1.71 -12.41
CA TYR A 81 7.66 -2.78 -13.20
C TYR A 81 6.34 -2.28 -13.74
N GLU A 82 6.08 -2.51 -15.03
CA GLU A 82 4.84 -2.09 -15.67
C GLU A 82 3.62 -2.74 -14.99
N GLY A 83 2.64 -1.91 -14.66
CA GLY A 83 1.42 -2.26 -13.95
C GLY A 83 0.38 -3.06 -14.71
N THR A 84 0.75 -4.16 -15.37
CA THR A 84 -0.20 -4.93 -16.17
C THR A 84 -1.24 -5.66 -15.31
N GLN A 85 -2.41 -5.96 -15.90
CA GLN A 85 -3.43 -6.76 -15.22
C GLN A 85 -2.93 -8.17 -14.85
N GLY A 86 -2.02 -8.74 -15.66
CA GLY A 86 -1.44 -10.06 -15.42
C GLY A 86 -0.49 -10.05 -14.23
N LEU A 87 0.42 -9.06 -14.15
CA LEU A 87 1.35 -8.92 -13.04
C LEU A 87 0.62 -8.63 -11.72
N TRP A 88 -0.35 -7.70 -11.74
CA TRP A 88 -1.18 -7.41 -10.57
C TRP A 88 -1.94 -8.64 -10.08
N ARG A 89 -2.42 -9.49 -10.98
CA ARG A 89 -3.10 -10.73 -10.64
C ARG A 89 -2.14 -11.72 -9.97
N LEU A 90 -0.96 -11.94 -10.53
CA LEU A 90 0.07 -12.81 -9.95
C LEU A 90 0.47 -12.37 -8.52
N LEU A 91 0.61 -11.06 -8.30
CA LEU A 91 1.00 -10.51 -7.00
C LEU A 91 -0.13 -10.46 -5.96
N SER A 92 -1.39 -10.64 -6.34
CA SER A 92 -2.54 -10.45 -5.43
C SER A 92 -3.37 -11.71 -5.19
N TYR A 93 -3.28 -12.70 -6.08
CA TYR A 93 -4.06 -13.92 -5.97
C TYR A 93 -3.44 -14.88 -4.97
N LYS A 94 -4.31 -15.54 -4.20
CA LYS A 94 -3.93 -16.55 -3.21
C LYS A 94 -3.69 -17.92 -3.85
N ASP A 95 -4.40 -18.20 -4.94
CA ASP A 95 -4.32 -19.42 -5.71
C ASP A 95 -3.60 -19.14 -7.04
N ASP A 96 -2.99 -20.17 -7.62
CA ASP A 96 -2.25 -20.06 -8.87
C ASP A 96 -3.20 -19.56 -9.98
N PRO A 97 -3.04 -18.35 -10.52
CA PRO A 97 -3.93 -17.83 -11.54
C PRO A 97 -3.79 -18.66 -12.82
N ASN A 98 -4.89 -18.82 -13.57
CA ASN A 98 -4.86 -19.52 -14.85
C ASN A 98 -3.82 -18.90 -15.79
N GLU A 99 -2.99 -19.71 -16.44
CA GLU A 99 -1.90 -19.26 -17.33
C GLU A 99 -2.33 -18.31 -18.45
N ASN A 100 -3.60 -18.34 -18.86
CA ASN A 100 -4.15 -17.43 -19.88
C ASN A 100 -4.44 -16.02 -19.35
N LEU A 101 -4.20 -15.77 -18.06
CA LEU A 101 -4.54 -14.53 -17.36
C LEU A 101 -3.33 -13.61 -17.15
N TYR A 102 -2.15 -14.04 -17.59
CA TYR A 102 -0.89 -13.31 -17.56
C TYR A 102 -0.04 -13.68 -18.77
N THR A 103 0.92 -12.84 -19.11
CA THR A 103 1.88 -13.09 -20.19
C THR A 103 3.18 -13.70 -19.66
N GLU A 104 4.03 -14.23 -20.53
CA GLU A 104 5.37 -14.69 -20.14
C GLU A 104 6.21 -13.55 -19.51
N GLU A 105 6.01 -12.31 -19.98
CA GLU A 105 6.66 -11.14 -19.40
C GLU A 105 6.16 -10.84 -17.98
N ASP A 106 4.85 -10.96 -17.74
CA ASP A 106 4.30 -10.82 -16.39
C ASP A 106 4.87 -11.86 -15.44
N LEU A 107 4.97 -13.12 -15.89
CA LEU A 107 5.54 -14.21 -15.10
C LEU A 107 7.02 -14.00 -14.82
N LYS A 108 7.78 -13.51 -15.82
CA LYS A 108 9.19 -13.16 -15.66
C LYS A 108 9.37 -12.04 -14.64
N ASN A 109 8.57 -10.97 -14.73
CA ASN A 109 8.62 -9.86 -13.78
C ASN A 109 8.22 -10.30 -12.38
N TYR A 110 7.15 -11.12 -12.25
CA TYR A 110 6.74 -11.71 -10.98
C TYR A 110 7.86 -12.55 -10.35
N THR A 111 8.53 -13.39 -11.15
CA THR A 111 9.66 -14.20 -10.67
C THR A 111 10.81 -13.31 -10.24
N GLU A 112 11.16 -12.28 -11.00
CA GLU A 112 12.23 -11.34 -10.62
C GLU A 112 11.91 -10.58 -9.32
N ILE A 113 10.63 -10.26 -9.06
CA ILE A 113 10.22 -9.58 -7.84
C ILE A 113 10.40 -10.48 -6.60
N LEU A 114 10.23 -11.80 -6.74
CA LEU A 114 10.24 -12.75 -5.63
C LEU A 114 11.61 -13.37 -5.32
N TRP A 115 12.61 -13.19 -6.17
CA TRP A 115 13.95 -13.80 -6.06
C TRP A 115 15.05 -12.76 -5.89
#